data_AF-A0AAD8F5W7-F1
#
_entry.id   AF-A0AAD8F5W7-F1
#
_cell.length_a   1.000
_cell.length_b   1.000
_cell.length_c   1.000
_cell.angle_alpha   90.00
_cell.angle_beta   90.00
_cell.angle_gamma   90.00
#
_symmetry.space_group_name_H-M   'P 1'
#
loop_
_entity.id
_entity.type
_entity.pdbx_description
1 polymer ?
#
loop_
_entity_poly.entity_id
_entity_poly.type
_entity_poly.pdbx_seq_one_letter_code
_entity_poly.pdbx_strand_id
1 'polypeptide(L)'
;MDVSTTGHKRLHHWTWASPPLDINDFTTGHGRLHHWTWASPPLDMGVSITGHGRLHHWTWASPPLDINDFTTGHGRLHHWTWASRPLDINDFTTGHKRLHHWTWTSPPLDMDVLTT
;
A
#
# COMPACT_ATOMS: atom_id res chain seq x y z
N MET A 1 11.38 -3.63 -9.01
CA MET A 1 10.04 -3.44 -9.57
C MET A 1 9.39 -4.80 -9.63
N ASP A 2 8.43 -5.03 -8.75
CA ASP A 2 7.69 -6.28 -8.66
C ASP A 2 6.26 -6.07 -9.15
N VAL A 3 5.82 -6.91 -10.09
CA VAL A 3 4.47 -6.83 -10.69
C VAL A 3 3.80 -8.20 -10.62
N SER A 4 2.59 -8.27 -10.06
CA SER A 4 1.81 -9.51 -10.00
C SER A 4 0.33 -9.32 -10.33
N THR A 5 -0.21 -10.19 -11.18
CA THR A 5 -1.63 -10.20 -11.56
C THR A 5 -2.24 -11.59 -11.38
N THR A 6 -3.31 -11.71 -10.58
CA THR A 6 -3.99 -13.00 -10.37
C THR A 6 -5.52 -12.89 -10.33
N GLY A 7 -6.21 -13.93 -10.81
CA GLY A 7 -7.68 -13.98 -10.90
C GLY A 7 -8.40 -14.36 -9.60
N HIS A 8 -8.17 -15.56 -9.08
CA HIS A 8 -8.81 -16.10 -7.86
C HIS A 8 -7.79 -16.68 -6.88
N LYS A 9 -7.05 -15.85 -6.14
CA LYS A 9 -6.01 -16.32 -5.20
C LYS A 9 -5.82 -15.41 -3.99
N ARG A 10 -5.11 -15.96 -2.99
CA ARG A 10 -4.52 -15.21 -1.88
C ARG A 10 -3.06 -14.93 -2.23
N LEU A 11 -2.71 -13.67 -2.45
CA LEU A 11 -1.33 -13.25 -2.70
C LEU A 11 -0.74 -12.76 -1.38
N HIS A 12 0.43 -13.26 -1.04
CA HIS A 12 1.29 -12.73 0.02
C HIS A 12 2.57 -12.28 -0.65
N HIS A 13 2.90 -11.01 -0.51
CA HIS A 13 4.11 -10.44 -1.07
C HIS A 13 4.87 -9.64 -0.02
N TRP A 14 6.18 -9.80 -0.04
CA TRP A 14 7.09 -9.23 0.92
C TRP A 14 8.28 -8.67 0.16
N THR A 15 8.49 -7.37 0.26
CA THR A 15 9.61 -6.70 -0.40
C THR A 15 10.59 -6.20 0.66
N TRP A 16 11.88 -6.46 0.45
CA TRP A 16 12.95 -5.81 1.20
C TRP A 16 13.88 -5.12 0.22
N ALA A 17 13.86 -3.79 0.23
CA ALA A 17 14.72 -2.95 -0.62
C ALA A 17 15.75 -2.14 0.18
N SER A 18 16.95 -2.00 -0.38
CA SER A 18 17.99 -1.05 0.03
C SER A 18 18.87 -0.76 -1.19
N PRO A 19 19.33 0.49 -1.43
CA PRO A 19 18.71 1.64 -2.16
C PRO A 19 18.57 1.46 -3.71
N PRO A 20 18.07 2.43 -4.52
CA PRO A 20 17.56 3.77 -4.19
C PRO A 20 16.05 3.98 -4.36
N LEU A 21 15.31 2.99 -4.86
CA LEU A 21 13.89 3.13 -5.18
C LEU A 21 13.21 1.77 -5.09
N ASP A 22 12.08 1.70 -4.38
CA ASP A 22 11.18 0.55 -4.42
C ASP A 22 9.89 0.91 -5.19
N ILE A 23 9.45 0.01 -6.06
CA ILE A 23 8.21 0.15 -6.85
C ILE A 23 7.52 -1.21 -6.89
N ASN A 24 6.28 -1.26 -6.41
CA ASN A 24 5.49 -2.48 -6.35
C ASN A 24 4.07 -2.29 -6.91
N ASP A 25 3.66 -3.14 -7.85
CA ASP A 25 2.33 -3.11 -8.47
C ASP A 25 1.61 -4.47 -8.34
N PHE A 26 0.47 -4.48 -7.66
CA PHE A 26 -0.32 -5.71 -7.46
C PHE A 26 -1.75 -5.56 -7.96
N THR A 27 -2.21 -6.55 -8.73
CA THR A 27 -3.61 -6.63 -9.17
C THR A 27 -4.20 -7.99 -8.83
N THR A 28 -5.33 -8.00 -8.11
CA THR A 28 -6.09 -9.23 -7.81
C THR A 28 -7.55 -9.06 -8.19
N GLY A 29 -8.09 -9.97 -9.00
CA GLY A 29 -9.50 -9.97 -9.41
C GLY A 29 -10.46 -10.25 -8.26
N HIS A 30 -10.42 -11.45 -7.69
CA HIS A 30 -11.23 -11.90 -6.56
C HIS A 30 -10.33 -12.61 -5.53
N GLY A 31 -10.08 -12.00 -4.37
CA GLY A 31 -9.07 -12.59 -3.47
C GLY A 31 -8.67 -11.79 -2.25
N ARG A 32 -7.54 -12.16 -1.67
CA ARG A 32 -6.90 -11.40 -0.59
C ARG A 32 -5.48 -11.06 -0.99
N LEU A 33 -5.14 -9.78 -0.93
CA LEU A 33 -3.78 -9.28 -1.10
C LEU A 33 -3.24 -8.91 0.28
N HIS A 34 -2.13 -9.53 0.66
CA HIS A 34 -1.31 -9.10 1.80
C HIS A 34 0.02 -8.64 1.25
N HIS A 35 0.34 -7.37 1.42
CA HIS A 35 1.61 -6.81 0.99
C HIS A 35 2.33 -6.17 2.16
N TRP A 36 3.57 -6.59 2.39
CA TRP A 36 4.44 -6.06 3.42
C TRP A 36 5.73 -5.52 2.79
N THR A 37 5.94 -4.22 2.89
CA THR A 37 7.15 -3.56 2.40
C THR A 37 8.04 -3.22 3.59
N TRP A 38 9.31 -3.61 3.52
CA TRP A 38 10.35 -3.03 4.37
C TRP A 38 11.42 -2.34 3.52
N ALA A 39 11.52 -1.02 3.66
CA ALA A 39 12.38 -0.23 2.82
C ALA A 39 13.29 0.71 3.64
N SER A 40 14.60 0.68 3.36
CA SER A 40 15.56 1.76 3.70
C SER A 40 16.11 2.58 2.50
N PRO A 41 15.36 2.83 1.39
CA PRO A 41 15.76 3.71 0.29
C PRO A 41 15.32 5.17 0.53
N PRO A 42 15.63 6.12 -0.38
CA PRO A 42 15.09 7.46 -0.35
C PRO A 42 13.62 7.61 -0.84
N LEU A 43 13.05 6.62 -1.55
CA LEU A 43 11.68 6.69 -2.10
C LEU A 43 11.03 5.30 -2.17
N ASP A 44 9.76 5.22 -1.78
CA ASP A 44 8.89 4.04 -1.91
C ASP A 44 7.61 4.43 -2.68
N MET A 45 7.20 3.60 -3.64
CA MET A 45 5.98 3.77 -4.41
C MET A 45 5.24 2.44 -4.58
N GLY A 46 3.95 2.43 -4.28
CA GLY A 46 3.14 1.22 -4.37
C GLY A 46 1.76 1.45 -4.98
N VAL A 47 1.37 0.60 -5.94
CA VAL A 47 -0.02 0.55 -6.42
C VAL A 47 -0.60 -0.83 -6.13
N SER A 48 -1.80 -0.86 -5.54
CA SER A 48 -2.48 -2.12 -5.28
C SER A 48 -3.97 -2.05 -5.61
N ILE A 49 -4.39 -2.93 -6.51
CA ILE A 49 -5.76 -3.00 -7.04
C ILE A 49 -6.38 -4.35 -6.68
N THR A 50 -7.54 -4.32 -6.03
CA THR A 50 -8.34 -5.51 -5.75
C THR A 50 -9.77 -5.33 -6.25
N GLY A 51 -10.20 -6.15 -7.22
CA GLY A 51 -11.57 -6.10 -7.74
C GLY A 51 -12.62 -6.41 -6.67
N HIS A 52 -12.52 -7.59 -6.05
CA HIS A 52 -13.52 -8.05 -5.07
C HIS A 52 -12.85 -8.89 -3.97
N GLY A 53 -12.60 -8.31 -2.79
CA GLY A 53 -11.66 -8.94 -1.87
C GLY A 53 -11.29 -8.20 -0.58
N ARG A 54 -10.13 -8.54 -0.02
CA ARG A 54 -9.52 -7.77 1.07
C ARG A 54 -8.09 -7.42 0.72
N LEU A 55 -7.73 -6.17 0.92
CA LEU A 55 -6.37 -5.69 0.78
C LEU A 55 -5.85 -5.35 2.17
N HIS A 56 -4.71 -5.93 2.52
CA HIS A 56 -3.95 -5.63 3.72
C HIS A 56 -2.56 -5.18 3.28
N HIS A 57 -2.23 -3.94 3.58
CA HIS A 57 -0.92 -3.38 3.27
C HIS A 57 -0.26 -2.93 4.55
N TRP A 58 1.01 -3.29 4.71
CA TRP A 58 1.87 -2.74 5.75
C TRP A 58 3.13 -2.20 5.10
N THR A 59 3.44 -0.96 5.39
CA THR A 59 4.71 -0.36 5.00
C THR A 59 5.48 0.00 6.26
N TRP A 60 6.69 -0.56 6.40
CA TRP A 60 7.65 -0.07 7.37
C TRP A 60 8.86 0.50 6.63
N ALA A 61 9.14 1.78 6.82
CA ALA A 61 10.21 2.38 6.05
C ALA A 61 10.84 3.60 6.73
N SER A 62 12.15 3.74 6.55
CA SER A 62 12.96 4.93 6.88
C SER A 62 13.40 5.86 5.70
N PRO A 63 12.65 6.01 4.58
CA PRO A 63 12.88 7.02 3.54
C PRO A 63 12.49 8.46 3.89
N PRO A 64 12.91 9.48 3.12
CA PRO A 64 12.31 10.79 3.09
C PRO A 64 10.91 10.87 2.44
N LEU A 65 10.45 9.91 1.60
CA LEU A 65 9.15 9.97 0.90
C LEU A 65 8.47 8.60 0.73
N ASP A 66 7.15 8.55 0.87
CA ASP A 66 6.25 7.42 0.59
C ASP A 66 5.03 7.87 -0.21
N ILE A 67 4.65 7.14 -1.26
CA ILE A 67 3.45 7.41 -2.07
C ILE A 67 2.77 6.09 -2.40
N ASN A 68 1.52 5.90 -1.96
CA ASN A 68 0.78 4.67 -2.24
C ASN A 68 -0.65 4.89 -2.72
N ASP A 69 -1.01 4.15 -3.76
CA ASP A 69 -2.35 4.18 -4.37
C ASP A 69 -3.05 2.83 -4.20
N PHE A 70 -4.25 2.88 -3.65
CA PHE A 70 -4.99 1.70 -3.27
C PHE A 70 -6.41 1.73 -3.83
N THR A 71 -6.73 0.79 -4.71
CA THR A 71 -8.07 0.66 -5.26
C THR A 71 -8.70 -0.66 -4.85
N THR A 72 -9.88 -0.59 -4.23
CA THR A 72 -10.71 -1.78 -3.96
C THR A 72 -12.13 -1.60 -4.49
N GLY A 73 -12.50 -2.38 -5.51
CA GLY A 73 -13.85 -2.32 -6.09
C GLY A 73 -14.94 -2.71 -5.07
N HIS A 74 -14.87 -3.92 -4.54
CA HIS A 74 -15.89 -4.44 -3.61
C HIS A 74 -15.26 -5.30 -2.50
N GLY A 75 -14.88 -4.64 -1.40
CA GLY A 75 -13.97 -5.27 -0.45
C GLY A 75 -13.57 -4.40 0.73
N ARG A 76 -12.73 -4.92 1.63
CA ARG A 76 -12.16 -4.14 2.75
C ARG A 76 -10.72 -3.79 2.46
N LEU A 77 -10.34 -2.56 2.77
CA LEU A 77 -8.95 -2.13 2.75
C LEU A 77 -8.47 -1.88 4.16
N HIS A 78 -7.32 -2.46 4.50
CA HIS A 78 -6.60 -2.25 5.74
C HIS A 78 -5.19 -1.78 5.39
N HIS A 79 -4.85 -0.56 5.77
CA HIS A 79 -3.57 0.05 5.51
C HIS A 79 -2.88 0.43 6.81
N TRP A 80 -1.62 0.05 6.93
CA TRP A 80 -0.76 0.38 8.06
C TRP A 80 0.56 0.93 7.57
N THR A 81 0.86 2.16 7.96
CA THR A 81 2.17 2.76 7.71
C THR A 81 2.87 3.02 9.03
N TRP A 82 4.09 2.55 9.15
CA TRP A 82 5.03 2.99 10.18
C TRP A 82 6.25 3.61 9.51
N ALA A 83 6.48 4.90 9.74
CA ALA A 83 7.58 5.55 9.04
C ALA A 83 8.20 6.74 9.80
N SER A 84 9.52 6.83 9.80
CA SER A 84 10.28 7.98 10.30
C SER A 84 10.69 8.85 9.11
N ARG A 85 9.75 9.63 8.58
CA ARG A 85 9.91 10.38 7.31
C ARG A 85 9.42 11.82 7.45
N PRO A 86 9.79 12.73 6.53
CA PRO A 86 9.21 14.06 6.39
C PRO A 86 7.91 14.16 5.53
N LEU A 87 7.57 13.18 4.68
CA LEU A 87 6.34 13.21 3.86
C LEU A 87 5.77 11.81 3.58
N ASP A 88 4.46 11.65 3.76
CA ASP A 88 3.65 10.45 3.48
C ASP A 88 2.37 10.86 2.72
N ILE A 89 2.07 10.21 1.60
CA ILE A 89 0.89 10.46 0.76
C ILE A 89 0.22 9.12 0.43
N ASN A 90 -1.06 8.98 0.79
CA ASN A 90 -1.82 7.78 0.45
C ASN A 90 -3.18 8.11 -0.18
N ASP A 91 -3.47 7.52 -1.33
CA ASP A 91 -4.75 7.65 -2.01
C ASP A 91 -5.52 6.33 -1.97
N PHE A 92 -6.75 6.38 -1.46
CA PHE A 92 -7.62 5.23 -1.27
C PHE A 92 -8.90 5.41 -2.09
N THR A 93 -9.15 4.49 -3.03
CA THR A 93 -10.41 4.41 -3.77
C THR A 93 -11.17 3.14 -3.37
N THR A 94 -12.41 3.28 -2.85
CA THR A 94 -13.21 2.13 -2.39
C THR A 94 -14.65 2.15 -2.87
N GLY A 95 -15.02 1.27 -3.82
CA GLY A 95 -16.35 1.32 -4.42
C GLY A 95 -17.50 0.89 -3.49
N HIS A 96 -17.32 -0.14 -2.65
CA HIS A 96 -18.46 -0.71 -1.91
C HIS A 96 -18.27 -1.16 -0.45
N LYS A 97 -17.14 -0.95 0.27
CA LYS A 97 -17.07 -1.21 1.75
C LYS A 97 -15.92 -0.45 2.46
N ARG A 98 -15.85 -0.69 3.78
CA ARG A 98 -15.00 -0.16 4.86
C ARG A 98 -13.48 -0.06 4.58
N LEU A 99 -12.95 1.15 4.74
CA LEU A 99 -11.52 1.47 4.91
C LEU A 99 -11.13 1.44 6.40
N HIS A 100 -9.95 0.90 6.69
CA HIS A 100 -9.25 1.02 7.97
C HIS A 100 -7.83 1.45 7.65
N HIS A 101 -7.46 2.65 8.08
CA HIS A 101 -6.14 3.20 7.85
C HIS A 101 -5.57 3.65 9.18
N TRP A 102 -4.30 3.31 9.42
CA TRP A 102 -3.55 3.87 10.52
C TRP A 102 -2.15 4.21 10.06
N THR A 103 -1.77 5.45 10.31
CA THR A 103 -0.43 5.95 10.09
C THR A 103 0.19 6.27 11.44
N TRP A 104 1.35 5.67 11.70
CA TRP A 104 2.24 6.11 12.75
C TRP A 104 3.48 6.67 12.08
N THR A 105 3.57 7.98 12.08
CA THR A 105 4.70 8.66 11.47
C THR A 105 5.30 9.67 12.42
N SER A 106 6.56 10.03 12.16
CA SER A 106 7.21 11.19 12.79
C SER A 106 7.52 12.34 11.79
N PRO A 107 6.58 12.85 10.97
CA PRO A 107 6.83 13.88 9.95
C PRO A 107 6.36 15.27 10.40
N PRO A 108 6.72 16.30 9.63
CA PRO A 108 5.98 17.55 9.59
C PRO A 108 4.66 17.48 8.80
N LEU A 109 4.43 16.55 7.84
CA LEU A 109 3.25 16.45 6.96
C LEU A 109 2.82 15.00 6.60
N ASP A 110 1.51 14.73 6.70
CA ASP A 110 0.82 13.47 6.34
C ASP A 110 -0.49 13.82 5.56
N MET A 111 -0.73 13.19 4.40
CA MET A 111 -1.90 13.43 3.56
C MET A 111 -2.55 12.13 3.09
N ASP A 112 -3.80 11.90 3.51
CA ASP A 112 -4.63 10.81 3.01
C ASP A 112 -5.82 11.35 2.20
N VAL A 113 -6.02 10.82 1.00
CA VAL A 113 -7.22 11.09 0.19
C VAL A 113 -8.06 9.83 0.11
N LEU A 114 -9.31 9.90 0.56
CA LEU A 114 -10.28 8.82 0.41
C LEU A 114 -11.35 9.21 -0.60
N THR A 115 -11.44 8.44 -1.69
CA THR A 115 -12.53 8.44 -2.64
C THR A 115 -13.35 7.15 -2.51
N THR A 116 -14.68 7.27 -2.60
CA THR A 116 -15.62 6.14 -2.53
C THR A 116 -16.47 6.08 -3.78
#